data_AF-A0A920IXV9-F1
#
_entry.id   AF-A0A920IXV9-F1
#
_cell.length_a   1.000
_cell.length_b   1.000
_cell.length_c   1.000
_cell.angle_alpha   90.00
_cell.angle_beta   90.00
_cell.angle_gamma   90.00
#
_symmetry.space_group_name_H-M   'P 1'
#
loop_
_entity.id
_entity.type
_entity.pdbx_description
1 polymer ?
#
loop_
_entity_poly.entity_id
_entity_poly.type
_entity_poly.pdbx_seq_one_letter_code
_entity_poly.pdbx_strand_id
1 'polypeptide(L)'
;MTSELIDYREHDKNFWYEELEEWVPKRIYDCHAHMLNNSLIDDSSEHKGVFPDADFEGLRGWQKTVFPNRDVNNLILGRPALGTRINEYNDWLYNELRHNKLTRSHR
;
A
#
# COMPACT_ATOMS: atom_id res chain seq x y z
N MET A 1 -6.08 10.33 -14.97
CA MET A 1 -6.65 11.18 -13.90
C MET A 1 -5.80 10.96 -12.67
N THR A 2 -5.00 11.95 -12.29
CA THR A 2 -4.26 11.97 -11.03
C THR A 2 -5.29 12.04 -9.91
N SER A 3 -5.31 11.05 -9.01
CA SER A 3 -6.31 11.03 -7.93
C SER A 3 -6.02 12.18 -6.96
N GLU A 4 -7.01 13.05 -6.70
CA GLU A 4 -6.95 14.14 -5.71
C GLU A 4 -6.83 13.66 -4.24
N LEU A 5 -6.57 12.37 -3.98
CA LEU A 5 -6.61 11.83 -2.63
C LEU A 5 -5.46 12.27 -1.72
N ILE A 6 -4.31 12.62 -2.29
CA ILE A 6 -3.14 13.06 -1.53
C ILE A 6 -2.45 14.20 -2.29
N ASP A 7 -2.32 15.35 -1.63
CA ASP A 7 -1.49 16.47 -2.06
C ASP A 7 -0.07 16.29 -1.51
N TYR A 8 0.84 15.78 -2.34
CA TYR A 8 2.25 15.62 -1.97
C TYR A 8 3.02 16.88 -2.34
N ARG A 9 3.31 17.73 -1.35
CA ARG A 9 3.85 19.08 -1.57
C ARG A 9 5.36 19.06 -1.50
N GLU A 10 5.98 20.12 -2.01
CA GLU A 10 7.45 20.29 -1.90
C GLU A 10 7.92 20.31 -0.44
N HIS A 11 7.11 20.80 0.51
CA HIS A 11 7.47 20.76 1.92
C HIS A 11 7.57 19.32 2.46
N ASP A 12 6.65 18.43 2.08
CA ASP A 12 6.65 17.03 2.53
C ASP A 12 7.89 16.29 2.00
N LYS A 13 8.25 16.59 0.74
CA LYS A 13 9.48 16.10 0.11
C LYS A 13 10.74 16.65 0.78
N ASN A 14 10.81 17.95 1.05
CA ASN A 14 11.99 18.57 1.67
C ASN A 14 12.19 18.08 3.10
N PHE A 15 11.11 17.90 3.87
CA PHE A 15 11.18 17.32 5.20
C PHE A 15 11.85 15.94 5.21
N TRP A 16 11.58 15.09 4.21
CA TRP A 16 12.29 13.82 4.08
C TRP A 16 13.80 14.02 3.95
N TYR A 17 14.25 14.91 3.07
CA TYR A 17 15.68 15.12 2.82
C TYR A 17 16.40 15.82 3.98
N GLU A 18 15.73 16.77 4.63
CA GLU A 18 16.31 17.57 5.72
C GLU A 18 16.37 16.78 7.03
N GLU A 19 15.33 15.99 7.34
CA GLU A 19 15.14 15.44 8.69
C GLU A 19 15.25 13.91 8.74
N LEU A 20 14.89 13.20 7.66
CA LEU A 20 14.70 11.74 7.70
C LEU A 20 15.74 10.95 6.90
N GLU A 21 16.29 11.50 5.82
CA GLU A 21 17.11 10.71 4.90
C GLU A 21 18.38 10.17 5.58
N GLU A 22 19.04 10.91 6.46
CA GLU A 22 20.23 10.38 7.14
C GLU A 22 19.89 9.43 8.29
N TRP A 23 18.73 9.64 8.92
CA TRP A 23 18.31 8.90 10.10
C TRP A 23 17.64 7.55 9.76
N VAL A 24 16.77 7.52 8.73
CA VAL A 24 16.00 6.32 8.38
C VAL A 24 16.90 5.29 7.69
N PRO A 25 16.94 4.03 8.18
CA PRO A 25 17.75 2.96 7.59
C PRO A 25 17.46 2.73 6.10
N LYS A 26 18.46 2.22 5.37
CA LYS A 26 18.34 1.90 3.93
C LYS A 26 17.31 0.81 3.62
N ARG A 27 17.02 -0.06 4.60
CA ARG A 27 16.01 -1.12 4.50
C ARG A 27 14.89 -0.84 5.47
N ILE A 28 13.67 -0.83 4.98
CA ILE A 28 12.45 -0.60 5.76
C ILE A 28 11.59 -1.84 5.66
N TYR A 29 11.07 -2.29 6.80
CA TYR A 29 10.02 -3.29 6.84
C TYR A 29 8.78 -2.64 7.43
N ASP A 30 7.82 -2.31 6.57
CA ASP A 30 6.56 -1.73 6.96
C ASP A 30 5.59 -2.83 7.39
N CYS A 31 5.35 -2.89 8.69
CA CYS A 31 4.57 -3.95 9.33
C CYS A 31 3.05 -3.78 9.16
N HIS A 32 2.57 -2.70 8.54
CA HIS A 32 1.14 -2.42 8.44
C HIS A 32 0.78 -1.73 7.13
N ALA A 33 0.53 -2.51 6.10
CA ALA A 33 0.02 -2.01 4.83
C ALA A 33 -1.20 -2.80 4.36
N HIS A 34 -2.09 -2.13 3.63
CA HIS A 34 -3.25 -2.74 2.99
C HIS A 34 -3.21 -2.49 1.50
N MET A 35 -3.61 -3.50 0.73
CA MET A 35 -3.87 -3.36 -0.70
C MET A 35 -5.37 -3.27 -0.93
N LEU A 36 -5.79 -2.60 -2.00
CA LEU A 36 -7.19 -2.32 -2.25
C LEU A 36 -7.60 -2.74 -3.66
N ASN A 37 -8.68 -3.52 -3.73
CA ASN A 37 -9.35 -3.86 -4.97
C ASN A 37 -10.86 -3.72 -4.75
N ASN A 38 -11.44 -2.68 -5.34
CA ASN A 38 -12.86 -2.34 -5.21
C ASN A 38 -13.78 -3.37 -5.86
N SER A 39 -13.30 -4.12 -6.85
CA SER A 39 -14.09 -5.21 -7.44
C SER A 39 -14.38 -6.33 -6.43
N LEU A 40 -13.57 -6.45 -5.37
CA LEU A 40 -13.70 -7.49 -4.34
C LEU A 40 -14.53 -7.07 -3.13
N ILE A 41 -15.13 -5.87 -3.17
CA ILE A 41 -16.10 -5.41 -2.18
C ILE A 41 -17.50 -5.55 -2.77
N ASP A 42 -18.44 -6.02 -1.96
CA ASP A 42 -19.86 -5.94 -2.25
C ASP A 42 -20.30 -4.51 -2.61
N ASP A 43 -21.15 -4.38 -3.64
CA ASP A 43 -21.65 -3.08 -4.12
C ASP A 43 -22.55 -2.37 -3.10
N SER A 44 -23.14 -3.11 -2.15
CA SER A 44 -23.95 -2.57 -1.05
C SER A 44 -23.11 -2.08 0.14
N SER A 45 -21.81 -2.36 0.16
CA SER A 45 -20.93 -1.92 1.24
C SER A 45 -20.68 -0.42 1.18
N GLU A 46 -20.77 0.25 2.34
CA GLU A 46 -20.37 1.65 2.49
C GLU A 46 -18.89 1.90 2.18
N HIS A 47 -18.07 0.85 2.15
CA HIS A 47 -16.64 0.96 1.83
C HIS A 47 -16.34 0.84 0.33
N LYS A 48 -17.35 0.61 -0.52
CA LYS A 48 -17.19 0.52 -1.97
C LYS A 48 -16.79 1.87 -2.56
N GLY A 49 -15.66 1.92 -3.25
CA GLY A 49 -15.22 3.11 -3.99
C GLY A 49 -14.78 4.29 -3.14
N VAL A 50 -14.72 4.16 -1.80
CA VAL A 50 -14.26 5.23 -0.89
C VAL A 50 -12.80 5.61 -1.16
N PHE A 51 -11.98 4.60 -1.49
CA PHE A 51 -10.59 4.77 -1.89
C PHE A 51 -10.37 4.12 -3.26
N PRO A 52 -9.47 4.66 -4.09
CA PRO A 52 -9.12 4.06 -5.37
C PRO A 52 -8.41 2.72 -5.16
N ASP A 53 -8.39 1.91 -6.21
CA ASP A 53 -7.62 0.67 -6.20
C ASP A 53 -6.13 0.94 -5.96
N ALA A 54 -5.51 0.06 -5.19
CA ALA A 54 -4.11 0.11 -4.82
C ALA A 54 -3.57 -1.33 -4.75
N ASP A 55 -3.03 -1.79 -5.89
CA ASP A 55 -2.35 -3.07 -6.01
C ASP A 55 -0.91 -3.00 -5.45
N PHE A 56 -0.13 -4.07 -5.62
CA PHE A 56 1.22 -4.09 -5.06
C PHE A 56 2.15 -3.10 -5.78
N GLU A 57 1.97 -2.88 -7.08
CA GLU A 57 2.72 -1.88 -7.83
C GLU A 57 2.40 -0.46 -7.37
N GLY A 58 1.11 -0.16 -7.15
CA GLY A 58 0.63 1.10 -6.61
C GLY A 58 1.27 1.40 -5.27
N LEU A 59 1.24 0.43 -4.34
CA LEU A 59 1.90 0.56 -3.03
C LEU A 59 3.39 0.87 -3.15
N ARG A 60 4.12 0.17 -4.04
CA ARG A 60 5.54 0.43 -4.28
C ARG A 60 5.80 1.79 -4.92
N GLY A 61 4.87 2.28 -5.74
CA GLY A 61 4.90 3.63 -6.30
C GLY A 61 4.91 4.68 -5.18
N TRP A 62 3.99 4.57 -4.23
CA TRP A 62 3.93 5.46 -3.07
C TRP A 62 5.20 5.38 -2.21
N GLN A 63 5.69 4.17 -1.95
CA GLN A 63 6.92 3.98 -1.17
C GLN A 63 8.14 4.62 -1.83
N LYS A 64 8.28 4.55 -3.17
CA LYS A 64 9.38 5.19 -3.88
C LYS A 64 9.31 6.72 -3.81
N THR A 65 8.11 7.28 -3.77
CA THR A 65 7.89 8.72 -3.64
C THR A 65 8.24 9.20 -2.23
N VAL A 66 7.78 8.50 -1.20
CA VAL A 66 7.93 8.91 0.21
C VAL A 66 9.30 8.52 0.80
N PHE A 67 9.83 7.37 0.39
CA PHE A 67 11.09 6.80 0.89
C PHE A 67 12.08 6.61 -0.26
N PRO A 68 12.54 7.69 -0.92
CA PRO A 68 13.47 7.57 -2.03
C PRO A 68 14.76 6.87 -1.60
N ASN A 69 15.30 6.05 -2.51
CA ASN A 69 16.52 5.27 -2.30
C ASN A 69 16.45 4.29 -1.10
N ARG A 70 15.26 3.80 -0.77
CA ARG A 70 15.03 2.76 0.25
C ARG A 70 14.51 1.47 -0.34
N ASP A 71 14.99 0.36 0.20
CA ASP A 71 14.42 -0.96 -0.02
C ASP A 71 13.29 -1.19 0.99
N VAL A 72 12.05 -1.01 0.54
CA VAL A 72 10.86 -1.18 1.36
C VAL A 72 10.22 -2.53 1.08
N ASN A 73 9.98 -3.30 2.14
CA ASN A 73 9.19 -4.53 2.11
C ASN A 73 8.07 -4.44 3.14
N ASN A 74 7.06 -5.30 3.02
CA ASN A 74 5.83 -5.14 3.79
C ASN A 74 5.37 -6.42 4.47
N LEU A 75 4.65 -6.25 5.57
CA LEU A 75 3.57 -7.14 5.96
C LEU A 75 2.24 -6.56 5.45
N ILE A 76 1.66 -7.22 4.45
CA ILE A 76 0.34 -6.87 3.90
C ILE A 76 -0.75 -7.54 4.75
N LEU A 77 -1.67 -6.74 5.27
CA LEU A 77 -2.78 -7.22 6.08
C LEU A 77 -4.05 -7.31 5.24
N GLY A 78 -4.91 -8.27 5.60
CA GLY A 78 -6.28 -8.36 5.10
C GLY A 78 -6.99 -7.01 5.17
N ARG A 79 -7.87 -6.71 4.21
CA ARG A 79 -8.58 -5.44 4.18
C ARG A 79 -9.61 -5.35 5.33
N PRO A 80 -9.56 -4.31 6.18
CA PRO A 80 -10.49 -4.12 7.28
C PRO A 80 -11.78 -3.41 6.82
N ALA A 81 -12.45 -3.94 5.79
CA ALA A 81 -13.68 -3.34 5.25
C ALA A 81 -14.82 -4.38 5.19
N LEU A 82 -15.98 -4.02 5.75
CA LEU A 82 -17.20 -4.81 5.64
C LEU A 82 -17.58 -5.04 4.16
N GLY A 83 -18.13 -6.21 3.87
CA GLY A 83 -18.48 -6.61 2.50
C GLY A 83 -17.29 -7.03 1.62
N THR A 84 -16.07 -7.07 2.16
CA THR A 84 -14.93 -7.67 1.45
C THR A 84 -15.16 -9.16 1.26
N ARG A 85 -15.03 -9.66 0.03
CA ARG A 85 -15.08 -11.09 -0.28
C ARG A 85 -13.75 -11.74 0.11
N ILE A 86 -13.65 -12.12 1.39
CA ILE A 86 -12.39 -12.50 2.07
C ILE A 86 -11.58 -13.55 1.29
N ASN A 87 -12.22 -14.65 0.86
CA ASN A 87 -11.50 -15.72 0.16
C ASN A 87 -10.91 -15.24 -1.17
N GLU A 88 -11.70 -14.54 -1.99
CA GLU A 88 -11.24 -13.97 -3.27
C GLU A 88 -10.14 -12.92 -3.05
N TYR A 89 -10.23 -12.14 -1.98
CA TYR A 89 -9.21 -11.15 -1.61
C TYR A 89 -7.90 -11.82 -1.18
N ASN A 90 -7.95 -12.91 -0.41
CA ASN A 90 -6.77 -13.67 -0.03
C ASN A 90 -6.09 -14.33 -1.24
N ASP A 91 -6.86 -14.83 -2.20
CA ASP A 91 -6.35 -15.37 -3.47
C ASP A 91 -5.70 -14.27 -4.32
N TRP A 92 -6.33 -13.09 -4.38
CA TRP A 92 -5.78 -11.93 -5.07
C TRP A 92 -4.45 -11.48 -4.44
N LEU A 93 -4.40 -11.33 -3.11
CA LEU A 93 -3.16 -11.02 -2.37
C LEU A 93 -2.05 -12.03 -2.64
N TYR A 94 -2.37 -13.32 -2.72
CA TYR A 94 -1.38 -14.33 -3.06
C TYR A 94 -0.79 -14.09 -4.44
N ASN A 95 -1.63 -13.87 -5.44
CA ASN A 95 -1.21 -13.72 -6.82
C ASN A 95 -0.33 -12.48 -7.02
N GLU A 96 -0.65 -11.39 -6.34
CA GLU A 96 0.14 -10.15 -6.33
C GLU A 96 1.54 -10.36 -5.74
N LEU A 97 1.63 -11.14 -4.65
CA LEU A 97 2.84 -11.18 -3.82
C LEU A 97 3.72 -12.41 -4.07
N ARG A 98 3.24 -13.46 -4.75
CA ARG A 98 3.93 -14.76 -4.88
C ARG A 98 5.36 -14.69 -5.44
N HIS A 99 5.68 -13.64 -6.19
CA HIS A 99 7.01 -13.44 -6.76
C HIS A 99 7.96 -12.64 -5.87
N ASN A 100 7.45 -11.96 -4.84
CA ASN A 100 8.26 -11.22 -3.86
C ASN A 100 8.52 -12.08 -2.61
N LYS A 101 9.78 -12.46 -2.41
CA LYS A 101 10.19 -13.33 -1.28
C LYS A 101 10.40 -12.59 0.04
N LEU A 102 10.35 -11.27 0.08
CA LEU A 102 10.61 -10.45 1.27
C LEU A 102 9.34 -9.83 1.84
N THR A 103 8.37 -9.50 0.98
CA THR A 103 7.02 -9.13 1.41
C THR A 103 6.25 -10.34 1.87
N ARG A 104 5.45 -10.18 2.93
CA ARG A 104 4.58 -11.20 3.52
C ARG A 104 3.14 -10.70 3.50
N SER A 105 2.20 -11.62 3.63
CA SER A 105 0.79 -11.29 3.82
C SER A 105 0.23 -12.08 5.00
N HIS A 106 -0.51 -11.43 5.88
CA HIS A 106 -1.35 -12.10 6.88
C HIS A 106 -2.70 -12.42 6.23
N ARG A 107 -2.91 -13.71 5.94
CA ARG A 107 -4.11 -14.23 5.25
C ARG A 107 -5.03 -14.94 6.20
#